data_AF-B1ZZY4-F1
#
_entry.id   AF-B1ZZY4-F1
#
_cell.length_a   1.000
_cell.length_b   1.000
_cell.length_c   1.000
_cell.angle_alpha   90.00
_cell.angle_beta   90.00
_cell.angle_gamma   90.00
#
_symmetry.space_group_name_H-M   'P 1'
#
loop_
_entity.id
_entity.type
_entity.pdbx_description
1 polymer ?
#
loop_
_entity_poly.entity_id
_entity_poly.type
_entity_poly.pdbx_seq_one_letter_code
_entity_poly.pdbx_strand_id
1 'polypeptide(L)'
;MFRRWCAAVALLGLTLASLPAEPAPLAQYDQVEIAPTKTSIYIGRVAMTLPPFVRQNGTYTSTYSAHVFPYFFLNEQGRLSIDVSDSQLRALERGERIEFHGLAHNTHGEERRVEGTATPADADSGKIKVRVFVSKRIQLIFNTTYRFRRASES
;
A
#
# COMPACT_ATOMS: atom_id res chain seq x y z
N MET A 1 -77.48 -32.06 -5.22
CA MET A 1 -76.68 -31.78 -4.01
C MET A 1 -75.21 -32.03 -4.34
N PHE A 2 -74.43 -30.98 -4.57
CA PHE A 2 -73.04 -31.04 -5.06
C PHE A 2 -72.04 -31.19 -3.89
N ARG A 3 -71.16 -32.20 -3.96
CA ARG A 3 -70.05 -32.43 -3.00
C ARG A 3 -68.90 -31.47 -3.29
N ARG A 4 -68.53 -30.66 -2.30
CA ARG A 4 -67.41 -29.71 -2.33
C ARG A 4 -66.07 -30.44 -2.13
N TRP A 5 -65.11 -30.20 -3.02
CA TRP A 5 -63.70 -30.60 -2.87
C TRP A 5 -62.93 -29.50 -2.12
N CYS A 6 -62.15 -29.89 -1.11
CA CYS A 6 -61.18 -29.03 -0.45
C CYS A 6 -59.86 -29.07 -1.25
N ALA A 7 -59.46 -27.93 -1.83
CA ALA A 7 -58.11 -27.74 -2.35
C ALA A 7 -57.28 -27.02 -1.28
N ALA A 8 -56.28 -27.70 -0.74
CA ALA A 8 -55.26 -27.09 0.11
C ALA A 8 -54.22 -26.40 -0.77
N VAL A 9 -54.05 -25.09 -0.60
CA VAL A 9 -53.02 -24.29 -1.28
C VAL A 9 -51.76 -24.31 -0.42
N ALA A 10 -50.69 -24.91 -0.93
CA ALA A 10 -49.36 -24.87 -0.33
C ALA A 10 -48.64 -23.59 -0.82
N LEU A 11 -48.33 -22.69 0.12
CA LEU A 11 -47.48 -21.51 -0.11
C LEU A 11 -46.01 -21.94 -0.02
N LEU A 12 -45.33 -22.05 -1.16
CA LEU A 12 -43.88 -22.18 -1.24
C LEU A 12 -43.24 -20.80 -1.02
N GLY A 13 -42.52 -20.62 0.07
CA GLY A 13 -41.69 -19.43 0.30
C GLY A 13 -40.40 -19.52 -0.52
N LEU A 14 -40.19 -18.56 -1.44
CA LEU A 14 -38.90 -18.36 -2.11
C LEU A 14 -37.92 -17.68 -1.15
N THR A 15 -36.90 -18.40 -0.69
CA THR A 15 -35.71 -17.81 -0.06
C THR A 15 -34.73 -17.40 -1.15
N LEU A 16 -34.61 -16.09 -1.40
CA LEU A 16 -33.56 -15.53 -2.23
C LEU A 16 -32.22 -15.66 -1.49
N ALA A 17 -31.41 -16.64 -1.90
CA ALA A 17 -30.03 -16.75 -1.45
C ALA A 17 -29.21 -15.60 -2.06
N SER A 18 -28.81 -14.64 -1.23
CA SER A 18 -27.84 -13.61 -1.58
C SER A 18 -26.47 -14.28 -1.82
N LEU A 19 -26.03 -14.36 -3.07
CA LEU A 19 -24.64 -14.74 -3.36
C LEU A 19 -23.70 -13.63 -2.86
N PRO A 20 -22.54 -13.97 -2.27
CA PRO A 20 -21.53 -12.97 -1.92
C PRO A 20 -21.00 -12.34 -3.20
N ALA A 21 -21.02 -11.01 -3.27
CA ALA A 21 -20.40 -10.27 -4.37
C ALA A 21 -18.89 -10.56 -4.40
N GLU A 22 -18.36 -10.90 -5.57
CA GLU A 22 -16.93 -11.11 -5.75
C GLU A 22 -16.18 -9.79 -5.45
N PRO A 23 -15.10 -9.81 -4.65
CA PRO A 23 -14.35 -8.60 -4.33
C PRO A 23 -13.81 -8.00 -5.64
N ALA A 24 -14.06 -6.70 -5.84
CA ALA A 24 -13.68 -6.00 -7.07
C ALA A 24 -12.18 -6.21 -7.43
N PRO A 25 -11.79 -6.22 -8.70
CA PRO A 25 -10.37 -6.35 -9.06
C PRO A 25 -9.51 -5.23 -8.41
N LEU A 26 -8.38 -5.59 -7.81
CA LEU A 26 -7.43 -4.64 -7.21
C LEU A 26 -6.34 -4.17 -8.19
N ALA A 27 -6.47 -4.48 -9.48
CA ALA A 27 -5.47 -4.19 -10.52
C ALA A 27 -5.09 -2.70 -10.61
N GLN A 28 -6.01 -1.79 -10.24
CA GLN A 28 -5.72 -0.35 -10.16
C GLN A 28 -4.64 0.03 -9.13
N TYR A 29 -4.32 -0.88 -8.20
CA TYR A 29 -3.30 -0.71 -7.17
C TYR A 29 -1.99 -1.42 -7.48
N ASP A 30 -1.82 -1.99 -8.68
CA ASP A 30 -0.62 -2.78 -9.02
C ASP A 30 0.66 -1.94 -9.05
N GLN A 31 0.55 -0.63 -9.23
CA GLN A 31 1.67 0.29 -9.21
C GLN A 31 1.39 1.51 -8.33
N VAL A 32 2.39 1.93 -7.55
CA VAL A 32 2.33 3.16 -6.75
C VAL A 32 3.61 3.97 -6.88
N GLU A 33 3.46 5.25 -7.16
CA GLU A 33 4.53 6.23 -7.18
C GLU A 33 4.64 6.92 -5.83
N ILE A 34 5.87 7.10 -5.35
CA ILE A 34 6.19 7.87 -4.16
C ILE A 34 6.94 9.11 -4.60
N ALA A 35 6.45 10.30 -4.24
CA ALA A 35 7.09 11.54 -4.64
C ALA A 35 8.50 11.65 -4.03
N PRO A 36 9.51 12.14 -4.79
CA PRO A 36 10.85 12.40 -4.27
C PRO A 36 10.82 13.17 -2.97
N THR A 37 11.65 12.78 -2.02
CA THR A 37 11.55 13.28 -0.64
C THR A 37 12.92 13.53 -0.05
N LYS A 38 12.96 14.30 1.03
CA LYS A 38 14.18 14.58 1.78
C LYS A 38 13.88 14.68 3.27
N THR A 39 14.88 14.34 4.06
CA THR A 39 14.83 14.50 5.51
C THR A 39 16.15 15.04 6.03
N SER A 40 16.09 15.73 7.16
CA SER A 40 17.30 16.24 7.83
C SER A 40 17.71 15.27 8.92
N ILE A 41 19.02 15.08 9.05
CA ILE A 41 19.66 14.33 10.13
C ILE A 41 20.68 15.23 10.81
N TYR A 42 21.14 14.86 12.00
CA TYR A 42 22.09 15.68 12.77
C TYR A 42 23.33 16.09 11.96
N ILE A 43 23.81 15.19 11.09
CA ILE A 43 25.03 15.37 10.29
C ILE A 43 24.78 15.90 8.86
N GLY A 44 23.53 16.22 8.48
CA GLY A 44 23.25 16.65 7.12
C GLY A 44 21.82 16.42 6.66
N ARG A 45 21.65 16.15 5.37
CA ARG A 45 20.35 15.84 4.76
C ARG A 45 20.44 14.58 3.91
N VAL A 46 19.35 13.83 3.86
CA VAL A 46 19.20 12.67 2.99
C VAL A 46 18.07 12.95 2.01
N ALA A 47 18.36 12.93 0.72
CA ALA A 47 17.35 12.98 -0.35
C ALA A 47 17.15 11.56 -0.89
N MET A 48 15.90 11.16 -1.12
CA MET A 48 15.54 9.84 -1.59
C MET A 48 14.66 9.94 -2.85
N THR A 49 15.02 9.16 -3.86
CA THR A 49 14.25 8.97 -5.09
C THR A 49 13.96 7.49 -5.29
N LEU A 50 12.75 7.17 -5.76
CA LEU A 50 12.28 5.80 -5.97
C LEU A 50 11.53 5.74 -7.31
N PRO A 51 11.83 4.76 -8.18
CA PRO A 51 10.91 4.41 -9.26
C PRO A 51 9.56 3.92 -8.71
N PRO A 52 8.52 3.81 -9.56
CA PRO A 52 7.24 3.24 -9.16
C PRO A 52 7.42 1.86 -8.51
N PHE A 53 6.74 1.65 -7.39
CA PHE A 53 6.64 0.34 -6.77
C PHE A 53 5.69 -0.53 -7.56
N VAL A 54 6.07 -1.80 -7.72
CA VAL A 54 5.22 -2.83 -8.32
C VAL A 54 4.73 -3.75 -7.23
N ARG A 55 3.42 -4.01 -7.23
CA ARG A 55 2.77 -4.93 -6.30
C ARG A 55 2.85 -6.36 -6.80
N GLN A 56 3.28 -7.28 -5.95
CA GLN A 56 3.21 -8.72 -6.20
C GLN A 56 2.87 -9.42 -4.88
N ASN A 57 1.82 -10.24 -4.88
CA ASN A 57 1.42 -11.07 -3.73
C ASN A 57 1.29 -10.31 -2.39
N GLY A 58 0.76 -9.09 -2.40
CA GLY A 58 0.61 -8.29 -1.18
C GLY A 58 1.82 -7.43 -0.79
N THR A 59 2.90 -7.47 -1.58
CA THR A 59 4.11 -6.70 -1.30
C THR A 59 4.40 -5.75 -2.46
N TYR A 60 4.57 -4.47 -2.14
CA TYR A 60 5.10 -3.46 -3.06
C TYR A 60 6.61 -3.48 -3.05
N THR A 61 7.24 -3.53 -4.22
CA THR A 61 8.69 -3.50 -4.31
C THR A 61 9.21 -2.48 -5.31
N SER A 62 10.27 -1.77 -4.96
CA SER A 62 11.00 -0.86 -5.86
C SER A 62 12.48 -0.83 -5.51
N THR A 63 13.28 -0.19 -6.35
CA THR A 63 14.62 0.25 -5.99
C THR A 63 14.57 1.65 -5.37
N TYR A 64 15.67 2.06 -4.73
CA TYR A 64 15.80 3.42 -4.22
C TYR A 64 17.23 3.93 -4.44
N SER A 65 17.36 5.26 -4.55
CA SER A 65 18.62 5.99 -4.44
C SER A 65 18.52 6.99 -3.31
N ALA A 66 19.48 6.95 -2.39
CA ALA A 66 19.61 7.84 -1.26
C ALA A 66 20.91 8.65 -1.38
N HIS A 67 20.76 9.98 -1.43
CA HIS A 67 21.86 10.93 -1.52
C HIS A 67 22.02 11.67 -0.20
N VAL A 68 23.20 11.55 0.41
CA VAL A 68 23.56 12.19 1.67
C VAL A 68 24.45 13.40 1.40
N PHE A 69 24.03 14.57 1.89
CA PHE A 69 24.80 15.81 1.78
C PHE A 69 25.14 16.34 3.18
N PRO A 70 26.41 16.73 3.46
CA PRO A 70 27.51 16.88 2.49
C PRO A 70 28.34 15.61 2.22
N TYR A 71 28.01 14.49 2.87
CA TYR A 71 28.82 13.27 2.84
C TYR A 71 28.43 12.32 1.69
N PHE A 72 28.84 12.63 0.47
CA PHE A 72 28.53 11.82 -0.72
C PHE A 72 29.01 10.36 -0.64
N PHE A 73 30.03 10.06 0.16
CA PHE A 73 30.50 8.70 0.41
C PHE A 73 29.52 7.85 1.24
N LEU A 74 28.49 8.47 1.83
CA LEU A 74 27.37 7.80 2.50
C LEU A 74 26.15 7.65 1.59
N ASN A 75 26.24 8.03 0.31
CA ASN A 75 25.19 7.74 -0.66
C ASN A 75 25.00 6.22 -0.76
N GLU A 76 23.75 5.78 -0.84
CA GLU A 76 23.46 4.37 -1.00
C GLU A 76 22.30 4.17 -1.98
N GLN A 77 22.21 2.95 -2.49
CA GLN A 77 21.10 2.50 -3.31
C GLN A 77 20.75 1.07 -2.91
N GLY A 78 19.55 0.64 -3.27
CA GLY A 78 19.09 -0.68 -2.87
C GLY A 78 17.69 -1.00 -3.33
N ARG A 79 17.09 -1.99 -2.65
CA ARG A 79 15.71 -2.45 -2.87
C ARG A 79 14.89 -2.23 -1.61
N LEU A 80 13.66 -1.78 -1.79
CA LEU A 80 12.68 -1.55 -0.72
C LEU A 80 11.45 -2.43 -0.99
N SER A 81 11.01 -3.19 0.00
CA SER A 81 9.75 -3.92 0.00
C SER A 81 8.84 -3.40 1.12
N ILE A 82 7.54 -3.28 0.83
CA ILE A 82 6.51 -2.83 1.77
C ILE A 82 5.32 -3.78 1.67
N ASP A 83 4.91 -4.33 2.80
CA ASP A 83 3.77 -5.25 2.87
C ASP A 83 2.47 -4.47 3.06
N VAL A 84 1.56 -4.64 2.11
CA VAL A 84 0.22 -4.05 2.09
C VAL A 84 -0.78 -5.09 1.59
N SER A 85 -1.52 -5.68 2.53
CA SER A 85 -2.55 -6.67 2.25
C SER A 85 -3.70 -6.09 1.43
N ASP A 86 -4.47 -6.98 0.81
CA ASP A 86 -5.69 -6.58 0.10
C ASP A 86 -6.68 -5.87 1.04
N SER A 87 -6.80 -6.32 2.29
CA SER A 87 -7.66 -5.68 3.29
C SER A 87 -7.22 -4.26 3.64
N GLN A 88 -5.91 -3.99 3.63
CA GLN A 88 -5.37 -2.65 3.82
C GLN A 88 -5.62 -1.75 2.61
N LEU A 89 -5.52 -2.27 1.38
CA LEU A 89 -5.92 -1.51 0.18
C LEU A 89 -7.40 -1.14 0.22
N ARG A 90 -8.27 -2.07 0.63
CA ARG A 90 -9.69 -1.78 0.85
C ARG A 90 -9.93 -0.73 1.94
N ALA A 91 -9.10 -0.72 2.98
CA ALA A 91 -9.17 0.31 4.02
C ALA A 91 -8.82 1.69 3.43
N LEU A 92 -7.76 1.78 2.61
CA LEU A 92 -7.43 3.01 1.88
C LEU A 92 -8.58 3.48 0.97
N GLU A 93 -9.23 2.57 0.23
CA GLU A 93 -10.41 2.89 -0.60
C GLU A 93 -11.55 3.53 0.20
N ARG A 94 -11.74 3.09 1.45
CA ARG A 94 -12.76 3.64 2.36
C ARG A 94 -12.34 4.94 3.04
N GLY A 95 -11.16 5.48 2.73
CA GLY A 95 -10.63 6.68 3.36
C GLY A 95 -9.95 6.43 4.70
N GLU A 96 -9.65 5.18 5.05
CA GLU A 96 -9.05 4.83 6.34
C GLU A 96 -7.51 4.92 6.26
N ARG A 97 -6.89 5.38 7.35
CA ARG A 97 -5.42 5.34 7.52
C ARG A 97 -4.98 3.89 7.76
N ILE A 98 -3.94 3.46 7.06
CA ILE A 98 -3.29 2.18 7.31
C ILE A 98 -1.88 2.36 7.88
N GLU A 99 -1.43 1.34 8.60
CA GLU A 99 -0.04 1.14 9.03
C GLU A 99 0.56 0.00 8.21
N PHE A 100 1.83 0.10 7.86
CA PHE A 100 2.54 -0.92 7.10
C PHE A 100 3.95 -1.14 7.62
N HIS A 101 4.50 -2.30 7.26
CA HIS A 101 5.86 -2.70 7.55
C HIS A 101 6.59 -3.04 6.26
N GLY A 102 7.91 -3.06 6.31
CA GLY A 102 8.72 -3.38 5.17
C GLY A 102 10.19 -3.55 5.52
N LEU A 103 10.97 -3.85 4.49
CA LEU A 103 12.42 -4.03 4.57
C LEU A 103 13.10 -3.26 3.46
N ALA A 104 14.28 -2.72 3.76
CA ALA A 104 15.19 -2.21 2.76
C ALA A 104 16.50 -2.99 2.81
N HIS A 105 17.02 -3.38 1.65
CA HIS A 105 18.36 -3.95 1.52
C HIS A 105 19.18 -3.01 0.66
N ASN A 106 20.32 -2.54 1.16
CA ASN A 106 21.26 -1.79 0.31
C ASN A 106 22.12 -2.74 -0.53
N THR A 107 22.88 -2.18 -1.48
CA THR A 107 23.77 -2.95 -2.36
C THR A 107 24.91 -3.68 -1.62
N HIS A 108 25.16 -3.34 -0.36
CA HIS A 108 26.14 -4.02 0.49
C HIS A 108 25.51 -5.16 1.31
N GLY A 109 24.21 -5.43 1.13
CA GLY A 109 23.49 -6.50 1.83
C GLY A 109 22.98 -6.11 3.22
N GLU A 110 23.13 -4.85 3.63
CA GLU A 110 22.61 -4.39 4.92
C GLU A 110 21.09 -4.25 4.87
N GLU A 111 20.42 -4.98 5.77
CA GLU A 111 18.98 -4.88 5.97
C GLU A 111 18.62 -3.74 6.92
N ARG A 112 17.55 -3.01 6.60
CA ARG A 112 16.94 -1.98 7.44
C ARG A 112 15.45 -2.25 7.57
N ARG A 113 14.95 -2.20 8.80
CA ARG A 113 13.51 -2.22 9.05
C ARG A 113 12.87 -0.93 8.57
N VAL A 114 11.66 -1.05 8.03
CA VAL A 114 10.85 0.05 7.54
C VAL A 114 9.47 -0.03 8.15
N GLU A 115 8.96 1.10 8.61
CA GLU A 115 7.60 1.23 9.12
C GLU A 115 6.97 2.50 8.60
N GLY A 116 5.65 2.51 8.46
CA GLY A 116 5.01 3.72 8.02
C GLY A 116 3.50 3.72 8.13
N THR A 117 2.94 4.86 7.75
CA THR A 117 1.50 5.07 7.66
C THR A 117 1.16 5.68 6.32
N ALA A 118 0.09 5.20 5.69
CA ALA A 118 -0.52 5.84 4.53
C ALA A 118 -1.90 6.39 4.92
N THR A 119 -2.15 7.65 4.59
CA THR A 119 -3.42 8.34 4.83
C THR A 119 -3.96 8.82 3.48
N PRO A 120 -5.12 8.31 3.03
CA PRO A 120 -5.68 8.69 1.75
C PRO A 120 -6.10 10.16 1.74
N ALA A 121 -5.90 10.82 0.61
CA ALA A 121 -6.41 12.16 0.33
C ALA A 121 -7.55 12.10 -0.70
N ASP A 122 -7.46 11.17 -1.65
CA ASP A 122 -8.49 10.82 -2.63
C ASP A 122 -8.39 9.32 -2.99
N ALA A 123 -9.15 8.88 -4.01
CA ALA A 123 -9.21 7.48 -4.42
C ALA A 123 -7.87 6.90 -4.88
N ASP A 124 -6.99 7.74 -5.42
CA ASP A 124 -5.76 7.30 -6.07
C ASP A 124 -4.50 7.80 -5.36
N SER A 125 -4.60 8.69 -4.37
CA SER A 125 -3.43 9.34 -3.79
C SER A 125 -3.63 9.74 -2.34
N GLY A 126 -2.52 10.02 -1.66
CA GLY A 126 -2.55 10.40 -0.26
C GLY A 126 -1.19 10.79 0.29
N LYS A 127 -1.16 11.01 1.60
CA LYS A 127 0.06 11.29 2.35
C LYS A 127 0.63 9.99 2.87
N ILE A 128 1.96 9.90 2.88
CA ILE A 128 2.69 8.77 3.43
C ILE A 128 3.80 9.28 4.33
N LYS A 129 3.95 8.60 5.48
CA LYS A 129 5.04 8.81 6.41
C LYS A 129 5.79 7.50 6.57
N VAL A 130 7.10 7.55 6.35
CA VAL A 130 7.98 6.38 6.37
C VAL A 130 9.10 6.61 7.38
N ARG A 131 9.38 5.60 8.19
CA ARG A 131 10.51 5.52 9.12
C ARG A 131 11.43 4.40 8.65
N VAL A 132 12.68 4.74 8.35
CA VAL A 132 13.74 3.79 8.02
C VAL A 132 14.71 3.73 9.20
N PHE A 133 14.89 2.54 9.75
CA PHE A 133 15.76 2.31 10.91
C PHE A 133 17.17 1.96 10.44
N VAL A 134 18.05 2.96 10.37
CA VAL A 134 19.44 2.80 9.90
C VAL A 134 20.33 2.20 10.99
N SER A 135 20.06 2.53 12.25
CA SER A 135 20.73 1.91 13.40
C SER A 135 19.82 1.96 14.63
N LYS A 136 20.29 1.42 15.77
CA LYS A 136 19.56 1.51 17.05
C LYS A 136 19.21 2.95 17.47
N ARG A 137 19.97 3.94 16.99
CA ARG A 137 19.83 5.36 17.39
C ARG A 137 19.43 6.28 16.24
N ILE A 138 19.46 5.81 14.99
CA ILE A 138 19.26 6.64 13.81
C ILE A 138 18.02 6.14 13.05
N GLN A 139 17.04 7.04 12.94
CA GLN A 139 15.85 6.85 12.14
C GLN A 139 15.76 7.96 11.10
N LEU A 140 15.56 7.59 9.85
CA LEU A 140 15.22 8.54 8.79
C LEU A 140 13.70 8.62 8.71
N ILE A 141 13.14 9.82 8.85
CA ILE A 141 11.70 10.04 8.76
C ILE A 141 11.41 10.82 7.50
N PHE A 142 10.73 10.18 6.56
CA PHE A 142 10.29 10.80 5.32
C PHE A 142 8.79 11.07 5.39
N ASN A 143 8.39 12.29 5.05
CA ASN A 143 7.00 12.66 4.87
C ASN A 143 6.86 13.08 3.42
N THR A 144 5.96 12.42 2.68
CA THR A 144 5.76 12.66 1.25
C THR A 144 4.34 12.22 0.86
N THR A 145 4.09 12.10 -0.43
CA THR A 145 2.82 11.63 -0.99
C THR A 145 3.02 10.36 -1.79
N TYR A 146 1.98 9.55 -1.84
CA TYR A 146 1.86 8.41 -2.75
C TYR A 146 0.77 8.67 -3.79
N ARG A 147 0.89 8.04 -4.96
CA ARG A 147 -0.15 8.03 -6.00
C ARG A 147 -0.16 6.68 -6.71
N PHE A 148 -1.30 6.01 -6.74
CA PHE A 148 -1.51 4.82 -7.54
C PHE A 148 -1.53 5.18 -9.02
N ARG A 149 -0.82 4.37 -9.80
CA ARG A 149 -0.80 4.44 -11.26
C ARG A 149 -1.95 3.59 -11.75
N ARG A 150 -2.96 4.20 -12.34
CA ARG A 150 -3.94 3.44 -13.10
C ARG A 150 -3.20 2.75 -14.25
N ALA A 151 -3.47 1.46 -14.44
CA ALA A 151 -3.20 0.84 -15.73
C ALA A 151 -3.92 1.71 -16.76
N SER A 152 -3.16 2.41 -17.61
CA SER A 152 -3.74 2.97 -18.82
C SER A 152 -4.33 1.79 -19.58
N GLU A 153 -5.64 1.82 -19.84
CA GLU A 153 -6.26 0.96 -20.83
C GLU A 153 -5.44 1.11 -22.12
N SER A 154 -4.63 0.11 -22.42
CA SER A 154 -3.86 -0.02 -23.66
C SER A 154 -4.68 -0.80 -24.66
#